data_AF-A0A959RPT0-F1
#
_entry.id   AF-A0A959RPT0-F1
#
_cell.length_a   1.000
_cell.length_b   1.000
_cell.length_c   1.000
_cell.angle_alpha   90.00
_cell.angle_beta   90.00
_cell.angle_gamma   90.00
#
_symmetry.space_group_name_H-M   'P 1'
#
loop_
_entity.id
_entity.type
_entity.pdbx_description
1 polymer ?
#
loop_
_entity_poly.entity_id
_entity_poly.type
_entity_poly.pdbx_seq_one_letter_code
_entity_poly.pdbx_strand_id
1 'polypeptide(L)'
;PLRREVARLSLQRLVADGRIHPSRIEEVVEKTKKQIEDQVREIGERTVMELSIHGMHKELIRMVGRMRFRSSYGQNLLMHSRETANLCATMASELKLNAKLAKRAGLLHDIGKVPDEESELSHALLGARLAERYGEQPAVVNAIGAHHEEMPMEYTIAPIVQACDAISGARPGARREIMQQYLQRIKDLENLAMSYDGVEKAYAVQAGRELRVIVEADKITDNQSDTLSFEIAQKIQTEMTFPGQIKVTVIREKRAVNVAR
;
A
#
# COMPACT_ATOMS: atom_id res chain seq x y z
N PRO A 1 7.88 7.13 -6.38
CA PRO A 1 8.02 7.35 -4.92
C PRO A 1 9.19 8.27 -4.54
N LEU A 2 10.43 7.99 -4.99
CA LEU A 2 11.59 8.88 -4.75
C LEU A 2 11.35 10.33 -5.19
N ARG A 3 10.85 10.54 -6.42
CA ARG A 3 10.53 11.89 -6.93
C ARG A 3 9.56 12.67 -6.02
N ARG A 4 8.60 11.97 -5.41
CA ARG A 4 7.64 12.56 -4.46
C ARG A 4 8.35 12.99 -3.18
N GLU A 5 9.28 12.20 -2.67
CA GLU A 5 10.04 12.53 -1.47
C GLU A 5 11.02 13.69 -1.70
N VAL A 6 11.68 13.72 -2.86
CA VAL A 6 12.49 14.87 -3.30
C VAL A 6 11.62 16.12 -3.30
N ALA A 7 10.47 16.09 -3.99
CA ALA A 7 9.57 17.24 -4.05
C ALA A 7 9.09 17.68 -2.65
N ARG A 8 8.67 16.73 -1.80
CA ARG A 8 8.21 17.02 -0.43
C ARG A 8 9.28 17.72 0.40
N LEU A 9 10.50 17.17 0.41
CA LEU A 9 11.60 17.71 1.21
C LEU A 9 12.13 19.03 0.65
N SER A 10 12.16 19.17 -0.68
CA SER A 10 12.51 20.44 -1.34
C SER A 10 11.51 21.55 -1.02
N LEU A 11 10.21 21.26 -1.10
CA LEU A 11 9.16 22.22 -0.73
C LEU A 11 9.27 22.63 0.75
N GLN A 12 9.47 21.67 1.65
CA GLN A 12 9.65 21.95 3.08
C GLN A 12 10.83 22.90 3.33
N ARG A 13 11.94 22.71 2.61
CA ARG A 13 13.13 23.58 2.71
C ARG A 13 12.89 24.97 2.14
N LEU A 14 12.26 25.06 0.97
CA LEU A 14 11.94 26.33 0.33
C LEU A 14 11.00 27.19 1.19
N VAL A 15 10.00 26.56 1.79
CA VAL A 15 9.07 27.24 2.72
C VAL A 15 9.79 27.74 3.96
N ALA A 16 10.67 26.92 4.56
CA ALA A 16 11.46 27.33 5.72
C ALA A 16 12.47 28.46 5.43
N ASP A 17 13.03 28.49 4.22
CA ASP A 17 13.95 29.53 3.74
C ASP A 17 13.23 30.83 3.34
N GLY A 18 11.95 30.76 2.94
CA GLY A 18 11.13 31.91 2.53
C GLY A 18 11.49 32.51 1.16
N ARG A 19 12.59 32.07 0.53
CA ARG A 19 13.04 32.51 -0.80
C ARG A 19 12.65 31.49 -1.86
N ILE A 20 11.60 31.81 -2.64
CA ILE A 20 11.04 30.91 -3.65
C ILE A 20 11.09 31.59 -5.02
N HIS A 21 12.23 31.46 -5.70
CA HIS A 21 12.44 31.91 -7.08
C HIS A 21 13.08 30.80 -7.91
N PRO A 22 12.96 30.80 -9.25
CA PRO A 22 13.32 29.67 -10.11
C PRO A 22 14.71 29.06 -9.83
N SER A 23 15.76 29.87 -9.79
CA SER A 23 17.13 29.40 -9.53
C SER A 23 17.30 28.74 -8.15
N ARG A 24 16.59 29.21 -7.13
CA ARG A 24 16.64 28.61 -5.79
C ARG A 24 15.91 27.29 -5.74
N ILE A 25 14.79 27.18 -6.46
CA ILE A 25 14.04 25.92 -6.57
C ILE A 25 14.93 24.85 -7.18
N GLU A 26 15.58 25.15 -8.31
CA GLU A 26 16.50 24.22 -8.98
C GLU A 26 17.64 23.79 -8.06
N GLU A 27 18.30 24.74 -7.39
CA GLU A 27 19.40 24.47 -6.46
C GLU A 27 18.95 23.56 -5.29
N VAL A 28 17.81 23.87 -4.67
CA VAL A 28 17.29 23.09 -3.53
C VAL A 28 16.86 21.70 -3.98
N VAL A 29 16.23 21.56 -5.14
CA VAL A 29 15.84 20.26 -5.70
C VAL A 29 17.06 19.39 -5.97
N GLU A 30 18.10 19.93 -6.61
CA GLU A 30 19.31 19.17 -6.93
C GLU A 30 20.05 18.73 -5.65
N LYS A 31 20.21 19.64 -4.67
CA LYS A 31 20.79 19.30 -3.36
C LYS A 31 19.99 18.23 -2.63
N THR A 32 18.65 18.32 -2.67
CA THR A 32 17.76 17.37 -2.02
C THR A 32 17.81 16.00 -2.69
N LYS A 33 17.87 15.97 -4.03
CA LYS A 33 18.02 14.75 -4.82
C LYS A 33 19.31 14.03 -4.45
N LYS A 34 20.46 14.72 -4.45
CA LYS A 34 21.75 14.15 -4.06
C LYS A 34 21.73 13.57 -2.64
N GLN A 35 21.17 14.31 -1.69
CA GLN A 35 21.03 13.82 -0.31
C GLN A 35 20.16 12.55 -0.21
N ILE A 36 19.05 12.49 -0.93
CA ILE A 36 18.18 11.30 -0.92
C ILE A 36 18.91 10.12 -1.57
N GLU A 37 19.68 10.33 -2.63
CA GLU A 37 20.50 9.27 -3.24
C GLU A 37 21.57 8.73 -2.26
N ASP A 38 22.23 9.60 -1.51
CA ASP A 38 23.17 9.19 -0.46
C ASP A 38 22.47 8.40 0.65
N GLN A 39 21.30 8.86 1.12
CA GLN A 39 20.49 8.14 2.10
C GLN A 39 20.04 6.76 1.59
N VAL A 40 19.62 6.67 0.32
CA VAL A 40 19.25 5.40 -0.31
C VAL A 40 20.42 4.42 -0.23
N ARG A 41 21.63 4.85 -0.60
CA ARG A 41 22.81 3.99 -0.57
C ARG A 41 23.14 3.54 0.85
N GLU A 42 23.12 4.46 1.81
CA GLU A 42 23.39 4.15 3.23
C GLU A 42 22.37 3.15 3.81
N ILE A 43 21.08 3.32 3.51
CA ILE A 43 20.01 2.40 3.94
C ILE A 43 20.23 1.01 3.34
N GLY A 44 20.59 0.94 2.06
CA GLY A 44 20.90 -0.31 1.37
C GLY A 44 22.07 -1.05 2.00
N GLU A 45 23.20 -0.34 2.16
CA GLU A 45 24.44 -0.86 2.77
C GLU A 45 24.18 -1.37 4.19
N ARG A 46 23.48 -0.59 5.01
CA ARG A 46 23.08 -0.97 6.37
C ARG A 46 22.19 -2.21 6.39
N THR A 47 21.22 -2.29 5.49
CA THR A 47 20.28 -3.42 5.42
C THR A 47 21.00 -4.73 5.13
N VAL A 48 21.89 -4.75 4.12
CA VAL A 48 22.62 -5.98 3.78
C VAL A 48 23.60 -6.38 4.89
N MET A 49 24.20 -5.41 5.58
CA MET A 49 25.06 -5.64 6.74
C MET A 49 24.28 -6.26 7.91
N GLU A 50 23.15 -5.66 8.30
CA GLU A 50 22.28 -6.18 9.38
C GLU A 50 21.76 -7.59 9.08
N LEU A 51 21.46 -7.90 7.81
CA LEU A 51 21.01 -9.23 7.40
C LEU A 51 22.17 -10.23 7.18
N SER A 52 23.42 -9.78 7.30
CA SER A 52 24.64 -10.56 7.02
C SER A 52 24.68 -11.11 5.59
N ILE A 53 24.22 -10.33 4.61
CA ILE A 53 24.27 -10.67 3.19
C ILE A 53 25.51 -10.01 2.57
N HIS A 54 26.40 -10.83 2.03
CA HIS A 54 27.71 -10.39 1.52
C HIS A 54 27.81 -10.59 0.01
N GLY A 55 28.63 -9.79 -0.66
CA GLY A 55 28.88 -9.93 -2.11
C GLY A 55 27.65 -9.64 -2.97
N MET A 56 26.78 -8.71 -2.55
CA MET A 56 25.69 -8.21 -3.39
C MET A 56 26.18 -7.08 -4.28
N HIS A 57 25.74 -7.05 -5.54
CA HIS A 57 26.10 -6.01 -6.47
C HIS A 57 25.63 -4.63 -5.97
N LYS A 58 26.44 -3.59 -6.17
CA LYS A 58 26.17 -2.22 -5.66
C LYS A 58 24.83 -1.68 -6.12
N GLU A 59 24.42 -1.97 -7.36
CA GLU A 59 23.11 -1.55 -7.86
C GLU A 59 21.95 -2.23 -7.15
N LEU A 60 22.05 -3.53 -6.84
CA LEU A 60 21.03 -4.21 -6.04
C LEU A 60 20.96 -3.64 -4.62
N ILE A 61 22.11 -3.33 -4.00
CA ILE A 61 22.17 -2.66 -2.69
C ILE A 61 21.48 -1.29 -2.76
N ARG A 62 21.76 -0.49 -3.80
CA ARG A 62 21.08 0.80 -4.02
C ARG A 62 19.58 0.62 -4.16
N MET A 63 19.12 -0.37 -4.94
CA MET A 63 17.70 -0.66 -5.13
C MET A 63 17.01 -1.13 -3.84
N VAL A 64 17.68 -1.95 -3.01
CA VAL A 64 17.20 -2.32 -1.67
C VAL A 64 16.97 -1.04 -0.83
N GLY A 65 17.90 -0.09 -0.87
CA GLY A 65 17.71 1.21 -0.25
C GLY A 65 16.47 1.97 -0.74
N ARG A 66 16.20 1.93 -2.05
CA ARG A 66 15.02 2.57 -2.66
C ARG A 66 13.70 1.99 -2.16
N MET A 67 13.66 0.73 -1.75
CA MET A 67 12.47 0.10 -1.17
C MET A 67 11.95 0.86 0.07
N ARG A 68 12.82 1.57 0.81
CA ARG A 68 12.40 2.36 1.99
C ARG A 68 11.40 3.46 1.65
N PHE A 69 11.40 3.94 0.41
CA PHE A 69 10.52 5.01 -0.06
C PHE A 69 9.30 4.49 -0.82
N ARG A 70 9.14 3.16 -0.93
CA ARG A 70 7.97 2.52 -1.53
C ARG A 70 7.12 1.91 -0.41
N SER A 71 5.81 2.06 -0.54
CA SER A 71 4.85 1.29 0.25
C SER A 71 3.99 0.45 -0.68
N SER A 72 3.59 -0.72 -0.23
CA SER A 72 2.66 -1.61 -0.91
C SER A 72 1.63 -2.09 0.11
N TYR A 73 0.35 -1.99 -0.21
CA TYR A 73 -0.75 -2.36 0.69
C TYR A 73 -0.67 -1.73 2.11
N GLY A 74 -0.12 -0.53 2.22
CA GLY A 74 0.05 0.18 3.50
C GLY A 74 1.31 -0.14 4.29
N GLN A 75 2.08 -1.15 3.88
CA GLN A 75 3.33 -1.53 4.51
C GLN A 75 4.52 -0.93 3.77
N ASN A 76 5.56 -0.55 4.51
CA ASN A 76 6.82 -0.15 3.90
C ASN A 76 7.51 -1.35 3.23
N LEU A 77 7.92 -1.19 1.97
CA LEU A 77 8.45 -2.30 1.18
C LEU A 77 9.76 -2.85 1.75
N LEU A 78 10.69 -1.99 2.20
CA LEU A 78 11.95 -2.46 2.78
C LEU A 78 11.71 -3.26 4.06
N MET A 79 10.78 -2.80 4.91
CA MET A 79 10.42 -3.52 6.14
C MET A 79 9.84 -4.90 5.81
N HIS A 80 8.91 -4.97 4.85
CA HIS A 80 8.36 -6.23 4.34
C HIS A 80 9.47 -7.16 3.84
N SER A 81 10.35 -6.69 2.95
CA SER A 81 11.42 -7.52 2.40
C SER A 81 12.42 -8.01 3.45
N ARG A 82 12.76 -7.18 4.46
CA ARG A 82 13.63 -7.59 5.57
C ARG A 82 12.99 -8.68 6.42
N GLU A 83 11.69 -8.56 6.66
CA GLU A 83 10.90 -9.52 7.39
C GLU A 83 10.79 -10.85 6.63
N THR A 84 10.41 -10.81 5.36
CA THR A 84 10.40 -11.96 4.46
C THR A 84 11.78 -12.64 4.41
N ALA A 85 12.87 -11.88 4.35
CA ALA A 85 14.23 -12.42 4.39
C ALA A 85 14.51 -13.22 5.68
N ASN A 86 14.13 -12.69 6.84
CA ASN A 86 14.33 -13.37 8.13
C ASN A 86 13.45 -14.64 8.26
N LEU A 87 12.21 -14.58 7.78
CA LEU A 87 11.33 -15.75 7.73
C LEU A 87 11.90 -16.83 6.80
N CYS A 88 12.39 -16.44 5.61
CA CYS A 88 13.03 -17.35 4.67
C CYS A 88 14.24 -18.03 5.29
N ALA A 89 15.08 -17.28 6.00
CA ALA A 89 16.25 -17.82 6.68
C ALA A 89 15.86 -18.86 7.75
N THR A 90 14.82 -18.56 8.53
CA THR A 90 14.33 -19.44 9.61
C THR A 90 13.73 -20.71 9.02
N MET A 91 12.80 -20.57 8.07
CA MET A 91 12.14 -21.70 7.41
C MET A 91 13.14 -22.60 6.69
N ALA A 92 14.10 -22.02 5.96
CA ALA A 92 15.14 -22.81 5.30
C ALA A 92 16.04 -23.55 6.31
N SER A 93 16.35 -22.94 7.46
CA SER A 93 17.13 -23.61 8.53
C SER A 93 16.40 -24.81 9.11
N GLU A 94 15.11 -24.67 9.42
CA GLU A 94 14.26 -25.78 9.93
C GLU A 94 14.16 -26.93 8.92
N LEU A 95 14.13 -26.60 7.63
CA LEU A 95 14.09 -27.58 6.53
C LEU A 95 15.49 -28.11 6.15
N LYS A 96 16.56 -27.74 6.88
CA LYS A 96 17.96 -28.12 6.60
C LYS A 96 18.45 -27.71 5.21
N LEU A 97 17.95 -26.58 4.71
CA LEU A 97 18.33 -25.95 3.45
C LEU A 97 19.28 -24.78 3.68
N ASN A 98 19.78 -24.18 2.59
CA ASN A 98 20.71 -23.05 2.68
C ASN A 98 20.01 -21.75 3.12
N ALA A 99 20.05 -21.47 4.43
CA ALA A 99 19.44 -20.28 5.03
C ALA A 99 19.99 -18.96 4.49
N LYS A 100 21.29 -18.88 4.15
CA LYS A 100 21.90 -17.66 3.59
C LYS A 100 21.32 -17.36 2.20
N LEU A 101 21.15 -18.39 1.38
CA LEU A 101 20.59 -18.28 0.05
C LEU A 101 19.11 -17.88 0.09
N ALA A 102 18.31 -18.53 0.95
CA ALA A 102 16.89 -18.19 1.13
C ALA A 102 16.69 -16.77 1.67
N LYS A 103 17.51 -16.33 2.65
CA LYS A 103 17.49 -14.96 3.17
C LYS A 103 17.72 -13.93 2.07
N ARG A 104 18.70 -14.19 1.20
CA ARG A 104 19.04 -13.33 0.07
C ARG A 104 17.89 -13.21 -0.93
N ALA A 105 17.28 -14.35 -1.29
CA ALA A 105 16.11 -14.37 -2.16
C ALA A 105 14.91 -13.64 -1.54
N GLY A 106 14.64 -13.86 -0.25
CA GLY A 106 13.58 -13.16 0.48
C GLY A 106 13.74 -11.64 0.53
N LEU A 107 14.98 -11.12 0.63
CA LEU A 107 15.23 -9.67 0.55
C LEU A 107 14.93 -9.11 -0.85
N LEU A 108 15.23 -9.88 -1.89
CA LEU A 108 15.17 -9.43 -3.29
C LEU A 108 13.87 -9.75 -4.01
N HIS A 109 12.96 -10.57 -3.45
CA HIS A 109 11.74 -11.04 -4.13
C HIS A 109 10.92 -9.90 -4.77
N ASP A 110 10.87 -8.76 -4.09
CA ASP A 110 10.08 -7.60 -4.48
C ASP A 110 10.90 -6.45 -5.10
N ILE A 111 12.17 -6.69 -5.47
CA ILE A 111 13.09 -5.65 -6.00
C ILE A 111 12.55 -4.98 -7.28
N GLY A 112 11.75 -5.70 -8.07
CA GLY A 112 11.09 -5.17 -9.26
C GLY A 112 10.01 -4.11 -8.99
N LYS A 113 9.61 -3.85 -7.73
CA LYS A 113 8.69 -2.76 -7.38
C LYS A 113 9.36 -1.37 -7.33
N VAL A 114 10.69 -1.33 -7.44
CA VAL A 114 11.49 -0.09 -7.41
C VAL A 114 12.45 0.03 -8.60
N PRO A 115 11.99 -0.11 -9.86
CA PRO A 115 12.88 0.02 -11.01
C PRO A 115 13.28 1.49 -11.22
N ASP A 116 14.41 1.74 -11.89
CA ASP A 116 14.78 3.09 -12.34
C ASP A 116 13.93 3.55 -13.53
N GLU A 117 13.61 2.62 -14.42
CA GLU A 117 12.81 2.82 -15.64
C GLU A 117 11.45 2.12 -15.51
N GLU A 118 10.44 2.67 -16.18
CA GLU A 118 9.14 2.01 -16.27
C GLU A 118 9.25 0.75 -17.14
N SER A 119 8.53 -0.31 -16.75
CA SER A 119 8.54 -1.58 -17.45
C SER A 119 7.12 -2.13 -17.50
N GLU A 120 6.79 -2.79 -18.61
CA GLU A 120 5.52 -3.51 -18.79
C GLU A 120 5.54 -4.89 -18.13
N LEU A 121 6.70 -5.36 -17.69
CA LEU A 121 6.82 -6.60 -16.95
C LEU A 121 6.22 -6.47 -15.56
N SER A 122 5.71 -7.58 -15.04
CA SER A 122 5.41 -7.71 -13.62
C SER A 122 6.65 -7.44 -12.75
N HIS A 123 6.44 -7.11 -11.47
CA HIS A 123 7.58 -6.90 -10.58
C HIS A 123 8.38 -8.18 -10.34
N ALA A 124 7.76 -9.37 -10.40
CA ALA A 124 8.44 -10.64 -10.23
C ALA A 124 9.42 -10.89 -11.39
N LEU A 125 8.93 -10.82 -12.63
CA LEU A 125 9.76 -11.04 -13.82
C LEU A 125 10.81 -9.94 -14.01
N LEU A 126 10.45 -8.68 -13.74
CA LEU A 126 11.40 -7.58 -13.76
C LEU A 126 12.49 -7.75 -12.70
N GLY A 127 12.10 -8.13 -11.48
CA GLY A 127 13.03 -8.40 -10.39
C GLY A 127 14.01 -9.52 -10.72
N ALA A 128 13.52 -10.61 -11.33
CA ALA A 128 14.34 -11.73 -11.77
C ALA A 128 15.37 -11.28 -12.82
N ARG A 129 14.94 -10.55 -13.86
CA ARG A 129 15.85 -10.01 -14.90
C ARG A 129 16.91 -9.08 -14.34
N LEU A 130 16.55 -8.25 -13.35
CA LEU A 130 17.51 -7.35 -12.70
C LEU A 130 18.52 -8.13 -11.84
N ALA A 131 18.05 -9.11 -11.07
CA ALA A 131 18.91 -9.96 -10.26
C ALA A 131 19.90 -10.74 -11.14
N GLU A 132 19.42 -11.30 -12.26
CA GLU A 132 20.25 -12.00 -13.25
C GLU A 132 21.30 -11.06 -13.87
N ARG A 133 20.86 -9.88 -14.34
CA ARG A 133 21.75 -8.86 -14.91
C ARG A 133 22.90 -8.48 -13.96
N TYR A 134 22.63 -8.44 -12.67
CA TYR A 134 23.62 -8.08 -11.64
C TYR A 134 24.33 -9.28 -10.99
N GLY A 135 24.22 -10.47 -11.60
CA GLY A 135 25.03 -11.64 -11.26
C GLY A 135 24.57 -12.43 -10.03
N GLU A 136 23.29 -12.36 -9.68
CA GLU A 136 22.72 -13.24 -8.65
C GLU A 136 22.66 -14.70 -9.11
N GLN A 137 22.67 -15.63 -8.14
CA GLN A 137 22.63 -17.06 -8.43
C GLN A 137 21.30 -17.47 -9.08
N PRO A 138 21.28 -18.47 -10.00
CA PRO A 138 20.05 -18.93 -10.65
C PRO A 138 18.91 -19.26 -9.69
N ALA A 139 19.22 -19.85 -8.53
CA ALA A 139 18.23 -20.13 -7.50
C ALA A 139 17.57 -18.86 -6.93
N VAL A 140 18.34 -17.78 -6.74
CA VAL A 140 17.82 -16.49 -6.27
C VAL A 140 16.97 -15.84 -7.37
N VAL A 141 17.45 -15.85 -8.61
CA VAL A 141 16.73 -15.33 -9.77
C VAL A 141 15.39 -16.03 -9.95
N ASN A 142 15.36 -17.37 -9.92
CA ASN A 142 14.15 -18.17 -10.03
C ASN A 142 13.19 -17.89 -8.86
N ALA A 143 13.68 -17.82 -7.62
CA ALA A 143 12.84 -17.51 -6.47
C ALA A 143 12.18 -16.12 -6.58
N ILE A 144 12.89 -15.12 -7.11
CA ILE A 144 12.33 -13.79 -7.39
C ILE A 144 11.30 -13.86 -8.52
N GLY A 145 11.55 -14.60 -9.60
CA GLY A 145 10.61 -14.66 -10.72
C GLY A 145 9.35 -15.51 -10.42
N ALA A 146 9.49 -16.55 -9.59
CA ALA A 146 8.46 -17.55 -9.37
C ALA A 146 7.57 -17.28 -8.14
N HIS A 147 7.86 -16.31 -7.27
CA HIS A 147 7.11 -16.11 -6.02
C HIS A 147 5.63 -15.74 -6.20
N HIS A 148 5.23 -15.28 -7.39
CA HIS A 148 3.83 -15.09 -7.79
C HIS A 148 3.38 -16.06 -8.90
N GLU A 149 4.05 -17.20 -9.02
CA GLU A 149 3.72 -18.28 -9.98
C GLU A 149 3.80 -17.86 -11.46
N GLU A 150 4.56 -16.80 -11.75
CA GLU A 150 4.76 -16.30 -13.11
C GLU A 150 5.80 -17.08 -13.91
N MET A 151 6.55 -17.97 -13.23
CA MET A 151 7.40 -18.97 -13.84
C MET A 151 7.48 -20.21 -12.94
N PRO A 152 7.89 -21.37 -13.48
CA PRO A 152 8.05 -22.59 -12.69
C PRO A 152 9.05 -22.40 -11.53
N MET A 153 8.73 -22.99 -10.37
CA MET A 153 9.65 -23.06 -9.24
C MET A 153 10.64 -24.21 -9.45
N GLU A 154 11.85 -23.90 -9.89
CA GLU A 154 12.88 -24.89 -10.21
C GLU A 154 13.74 -25.26 -9.00
N TYR A 155 13.80 -24.37 -8.00
CA TYR A 155 14.64 -24.52 -6.81
C TYR A 155 13.80 -24.56 -5.54
N THR A 156 14.24 -25.36 -4.55
CA THR A 156 13.53 -25.54 -3.28
C THR A 156 13.36 -24.27 -2.44
N ILE A 157 14.16 -23.23 -2.70
CA ILE A 157 14.01 -21.93 -2.01
C ILE A 157 12.87 -21.07 -2.58
N ALA A 158 12.41 -21.31 -3.81
CA ALA A 158 11.31 -20.57 -4.41
C ALA A 158 9.97 -20.72 -3.65
N PRO A 159 9.50 -21.95 -3.30
CA PRO A 159 8.29 -22.10 -2.49
C PRO A 159 8.46 -21.53 -1.07
N ILE A 160 9.69 -21.51 -0.53
CA ILE A 160 9.98 -20.87 0.76
C ILE A 160 9.75 -19.35 0.67
N VAL A 161 10.27 -18.70 -0.37
CA VAL A 161 10.08 -17.26 -0.59
C VAL A 161 8.60 -16.94 -0.74
N GLN A 162 7.85 -17.71 -1.55
CA GLN A 162 6.40 -17.52 -1.70
C GLN A 162 5.67 -17.66 -0.35
N ALA A 163 5.95 -18.71 0.42
CA ALA A 163 5.32 -18.93 1.72
C ALA A 163 5.64 -17.80 2.71
N CYS A 164 6.91 -17.38 2.78
CA CYS A 164 7.34 -16.31 3.67
C CYS A 164 6.78 -14.93 3.28
N ASP A 165 6.65 -14.64 1.98
CA ASP A 165 5.99 -13.43 1.48
C ASP A 165 4.53 -13.38 1.95
N ALA A 166 3.80 -14.49 1.77
CA ALA A 166 2.42 -14.62 2.23
C ALA A 166 2.29 -14.45 3.76
N ILE A 167 3.20 -15.05 4.55
CA ILE A 167 3.22 -14.92 6.02
C ILE A 167 3.49 -13.47 6.44
N SER A 168 4.43 -12.79 5.79
CA SER A 168 4.72 -11.38 6.05
C SER A 168 3.49 -10.51 5.74
N GLY A 169 2.88 -10.71 4.58
CA GLY A 169 1.72 -9.91 4.12
C GLY A 169 0.41 -10.17 4.87
N ALA A 170 0.22 -11.35 5.47
CA ALA A 170 -0.99 -11.74 6.19
C ALA A 170 -0.98 -11.35 7.68
N ARG A 171 0.12 -10.77 8.19
CA ARG A 171 0.28 -10.56 9.63
C ARG A 171 -0.71 -9.54 10.20
N PRO A 172 -1.40 -9.84 11.32
CA PRO A 172 -2.27 -8.88 11.99
C PRO A 172 -1.49 -7.63 12.38
N GLY A 173 -1.88 -6.46 11.85
CA GLY A 173 -1.14 -5.21 12.05
C GLY A 173 -0.47 -4.66 10.80
N ALA A 174 0.00 -5.51 9.88
CA ALA A 174 0.69 -5.08 8.66
C ALA A 174 -0.18 -4.19 7.75
N ARG A 175 -1.51 -4.29 7.86
CA ARG A 175 -2.50 -3.51 7.10
C ARG A 175 -3.53 -2.76 7.99
N ARG A 176 -3.34 -2.75 9.32
CA ARG A 176 -4.38 -2.34 10.29
C ARG A 176 -4.72 -0.85 10.25
N GLU A 177 -3.72 0.04 10.09
CA GLU A 177 -3.96 1.49 10.12
C GLU A 177 -4.93 1.93 9.02
N ILE A 178 -4.84 1.32 7.83
CA ILE A 178 -5.75 1.60 6.71
C ILE A 178 -7.15 1.05 6.97
N MET A 179 -7.26 -0.14 7.57
CA MET A 179 -8.57 -0.75 7.86
C MET A 179 -9.32 0.02 8.93
N GLN A 180 -8.66 0.45 10.00
CA GLN A 180 -9.31 1.27 11.04
C GLN A 180 -9.76 2.62 10.48
N GLN A 181 -8.92 3.34 9.73
CA GLN A 181 -9.33 4.58 9.09
C GLN A 181 -10.43 4.37 8.05
N TYR A 182 -10.45 3.23 7.36
CA TYR A 182 -11.52 2.87 6.43
C TYR A 182 -12.84 2.60 7.14
N LEU A 183 -12.83 1.81 8.22
CA LEU A 183 -14.00 1.54 9.05
C LEU A 183 -14.52 2.80 9.75
N GLN A 184 -13.60 3.65 10.24
CA GLN A 184 -13.96 4.92 10.84
C GLN A 184 -14.65 5.83 9.82
N ARG A 185 -14.11 5.94 8.59
CA ARG A 185 -14.74 6.69 7.50
C ARG A 185 -16.15 6.20 7.15
N ILE A 186 -16.35 4.87 7.11
CA ILE A 186 -17.68 4.30 6.91
C ILE A 186 -18.63 4.72 8.04
N LYS A 187 -18.18 4.58 9.30
CA LYS A 187 -18.96 5.00 10.46
C LYS A 187 -19.29 6.49 10.44
N ASP A 188 -18.33 7.34 10.10
CA ASP A 188 -18.55 8.78 10.04
C ASP A 188 -19.61 9.13 8.99
N LEU A 189 -19.63 8.41 7.86
CA LEU A 189 -20.59 8.59 6.78
C LEU A 189 -21.99 8.09 7.15
N GLU A 190 -22.09 6.99 7.88
CA GLU A 190 -23.34 6.51 8.48
C GLU A 190 -23.86 7.49 9.55
N ASN A 191 -22.98 7.95 10.45
CA ASN A 191 -23.31 8.90 11.51
C ASN A 191 -23.77 10.26 10.96
N LEU A 192 -23.18 10.72 9.86
CA LEU A 192 -23.59 11.95 9.18
C LEU A 192 -25.05 11.86 8.74
N ALA A 193 -25.47 10.77 8.09
CA ALA A 193 -26.87 10.58 7.71
C ALA A 193 -27.78 10.39 8.93
N MET A 194 -27.34 9.64 9.95
CA MET A 194 -28.08 9.47 11.21
C MET A 194 -28.31 10.77 11.99
N SER A 195 -27.56 11.84 11.70
CA SER A 195 -27.73 13.14 12.36
C SER A 195 -28.94 13.94 11.87
N TYR A 196 -29.56 13.53 10.75
CA TYR A 196 -30.75 14.18 10.20
C TYR A 196 -32.01 13.64 10.87
N ASP A 197 -32.93 14.54 11.24
CA ASP A 197 -34.19 14.16 11.86
C ASP A 197 -35.07 13.33 10.91
N GLY A 198 -35.72 12.30 11.44
CA GLY A 198 -36.52 11.35 10.67
C GLY A 198 -35.73 10.23 9.97
N VAL A 199 -34.40 10.18 10.10
CA VAL A 199 -33.59 9.02 9.66
C VAL A 199 -33.61 7.93 10.72
N GLU A 200 -34.12 6.74 10.37
CA GLU A 200 -34.16 5.58 11.28
C GLU A 200 -32.82 4.84 11.26
N LYS A 201 -32.26 4.59 10.07
CA LYS A 201 -31.02 3.82 9.84
C LYS A 201 -30.25 4.36 8.66
N ALA A 202 -28.92 4.28 8.71
CA ALA A 202 -28.04 4.54 7.57
C ALA A 202 -26.98 3.45 7.44
N TYR A 203 -26.73 3.00 6.20
CA TYR A 203 -25.75 1.96 5.90
C TYR A 203 -24.90 2.36 4.70
N ALA A 204 -23.58 2.30 4.85
CA ALA A 204 -22.68 2.39 3.72
C ALA A 204 -22.54 1.01 3.06
N VAL A 205 -22.93 0.89 1.79
CA VAL A 205 -22.83 -0.33 0.99
C VAL A 205 -21.84 -0.17 -0.14
N GLN A 206 -21.52 -1.27 -0.84
CA GLN A 206 -20.56 -1.29 -1.94
C GLN A 206 -19.20 -0.67 -1.57
N ALA A 207 -18.65 -1.10 -0.43
CA ALA A 207 -17.38 -0.59 0.07
C ALA A 207 -17.34 0.94 0.30
N GLY A 208 -18.49 1.54 0.63
CA GLY A 208 -18.63 2.97 0.91
C GLY A 208 -18.88 3.84 -0.33
N ARG A 209 -19.25 3.24 -1.48
CA ARG A 209 -19.63 3.96 -2.71
C ARG A 209 -21.12 4.24 -2.82
N GLU A 210 -21.93 3.64 -1.97
CA GLU A 210 -23.35 3.93 -1.87
C GLU A 210 -23.73 4.07 -0.39
N LEU A 211 -24.48 5.12 -0.06
CA LEU A 211 -25.08 5.34 1.25
C LEU A 211 -26.59 5.13 1.14
N ARG A 212 -27.11 4.15 1.88
CA ARG A 212 -28.55 3.89 1.97
C ARG A 212 -29.08 4.45 3.27
N VAL A 213 -30.05 5.35 3.17
CA VAL A 213 -30.66 6.04 4.30
C VAL A 213 -32.12 5.60 4.37
N ILE A 214 -32.51 4.98 5.47
CA ILE A 214 -33.88 4.53 5.72
C ILE A 214 -34.54 5.58 6.61
N VAL A 215 -35.66 6.11 6.17
CA VAL A 215 -36.41 7.15 6.88
C VAL A 215 -37.72 6.64 7.43
N GLU A 216 -38.17 7.25 8.53
CA GLU A 216 -39.47 6.98 9.11
C GLU A 216 -40.58 7.49 8.18
N ALA A 217 -41.33 6.57 7.57
CA ALA A 217 -42.36 6.91 6.59
C ALA A 217 -43.48 7.80 7.14
N ASP A 218 -43.73 7.77 8.45
CA ASP A 218 -44.76 8.59 9.09
C ASP A 218 -44.29 10.02 9.41
N LYS A 219 -42.98 10.28 9.41
CA LYS A 219 -42.40 11.61 9.71
C LYS A 219 -41.88 12.34 8.48
N ILE A 220 -41.35 11.60 7.51
CA ILE A 220 -40.74 12.14 6.30
C ILE A 220 -41.70 11.89 5.12
N THR A 221 -42.00 12.94 4.35
CA THR A 221 -42.76 12.87 3.09
C THR A 221 -41.87 12.52 1.90
N ASP A 222 -42.46 12.19 0.75
CA ASP A 222 -41.70 11.88 -0.47
C ASP A 222 -40.85 13.09 -0.93
N ASN A 223 -41.41 14.30 -0.94
CA ASN A 223 -40.66 15.52 -1.28
C ASN A 223 -39.51 15.81 -0.28
N GLN A 224 -39.72 15.53 1.00
CA GLN A 224 -38.66 15.64 2.00
C GLN A 224 -37.57 14.58 1.80
N SER A 225 -37.92 13.39 1.31
CA SER A 225 -36.96 12.33 0.99
C SER A 225 -36.03 12.75 -0.16
N ASP A 226 -36.57 13.39 -1.19
CA ASP A 226 -35.78 13.94 -2.30
C ASP A 226 -34.80 15.00 -1.80
N THR A 227 -35.30 15.94 -0.99
CA THR A 227 -34.48 17.02 -0.41
C THR A 227 -33.38 16.46 0.49
N LEU A 228 -33.72 15.51 1.36
CA LEU A 228 -32.77 14.85 2.26
C LEU A 228 -31.66 14.14 1.49
N SER A 229 -31.99 13.46 0.38
CA SER A 229 -31.00 12.77 -0.44
C SER A 229 -29.97 13.74 -1.03
N PHE A 230 -30.43 14.92 -1.46
CA PHE A 230 -29.59 15.97 -2.01
C PHE A 230 -28.72 16.62 -0.94
N GLU A 231 -29.29 16.97 0.21
CA GLU A 231 -28.56 17.60 1.32
C GLU A 231 -27.46 16.70 1.87
N ILE A 232 -27.73 15.40 2.06
CA ILE A 232 -26.73 14.43 2.52
C ILE A 232 -25.59 14.32 1.48
N ALA A 233 -25.91 14.24 0.19
CA ALA A 233 -24.91 14.16 -0.86
C ALA A 233 -24.03 15.41 -0.90
N GLN A 234 -24.63 16.61 -0.78
CA GLN A 234 -23.92 17.87 -0.73
C GLN A 234 -23.00 17.96 0.50
N LYS A 235 -23.49 17.54 1.67
CA LYS A 235 -22.71 17.59 2.91
C LYS A 235 -21.53 16.63 2.89
N ILE A 236 -21.70 15.44 2.34
CA ILE A 236 -20.58 14.50 2.08
C ILE A 236 -19.53 15.15 1.18
N GLN A 237 -19.96 15.85 0.12
CA GLN A 237 -19.04 16.52 -0.81
C GLN A 237 -18.24 17.65 -0.14
N THR A 238 -18.84 18.39 0.80
CA THR A 238 -18.19 19.54 1.46
C THR A 238 -17.37 19.17 2.68
N GLU A 239 -17.83 18.21 3.49
CA GLU A 239 -17.24 17.91 4.80
C GLU A 239 -16.35 16.67 4.81
N MET A 240 -16.50 15.78 3.82
CA MET A 240 -15.76 14.51 3.79
C MET A 240 -14.84 14.42 2.57
N THR A 241 -13.62 13.91 2.79
CA THR A 241 -12.70 13.62 1.69
C THR A 241 -12.88 12.18 1.23
N PHE A 242 -13.64 11.98 0.14
CA PHE A 242 -13.85 10.66 -0.46
C PHE A 242 -13.28 10.55 -1.88
N PRO A 243 -12.54 9.48 -2.20
CA PRO A 243 -12.09 9.22 -3.56
C PRO A 243 -13.24 8.68 -4.41
N GLY A 244 -13.67 9.46 -5.39
CA GLY A 244 -14.72 9.09 -6.34
C GLY A 244 -16.12 9.55 -5.93
N GLN A 245 -17.12 9.11 -6.69
CA GLN A 245 -18.51 9.48 -6.46
C GLN A 245 -19.16 8.54 -5.43
N ILE A 246 -19.97 9.12 -4.54
CA ILE A 246 -20.83 8.39 -3.61
C ILE A 246 -22.27 8.60 -4.04
N LYS A 247 -22.99 7.49 -4.22
CA LYS A 247 -24.44 7.51 -4.49
C LYS A 247 -25.20 7.54 -3.17
N VAL A 248 -26.09 8.51 -2.97
CA VAL A 248 -26.98 8.54 -1.81
C VAL A 248 -28.37 8.05 -2.26
N THR A 249 -28.90 7.05 -1.57
CA THR A 249 -30.23 6.48 -1.81
C THR A 249 -31.05 6.62 -0.54
N VAL A 250 -32.10 7.44 -0.56
CA VAL A 250 -33.08 7.52 0.53
C VAL A 250 -34.21 6.53 0.26
N ILE A 251 -34.55 5.72 1.25
CA ILE A 251 -35.56 4.66 1.18
C ILE A 251 -36.61 4.97 2.23
N ARG A 252 -37.81 5.31 1.77
CA ARG A 252 -39.00 5.44 2.60
C ARG A 252 -39.85 4.18 2.42
N GLU A 253 -40.05 3.42 3.50
CA GLU A 253 -40.77 2.15 3.45
C GLU A 253 -41.89 2.11 4.48
N LYS A 254 -43.09 1.69 4.05
CA LYS A 254 -44.22 1.36 4.93
C LYS A 254 -44.56 -0.12 4.78
N ARG A 255 -44.43 -0.89 5.86
CA ARG A 255 -44.80 -2.31 5.89
C ARG A 255 -46.11 -2.49 6.65
N ALA A 256 -47.13 -3.03 5.97
CA ALA A 256 -48.37 -3.49 6.59
C ALA A 256 -48.41 -5.02 6.51
N VAL A 257 -48.57 -5.68 7.66
CA VAL A 257 -48.58 -7.14 7.77
C VAL A 257 -49.87 -7.56 8.46
N ASN A 258 -50.71 -8.32 7.76
CA ASN A 258 -51.92 -8.91 8.30
C ASN A 258 -51.79 -10.44 8.23
N VAL A 259 -52.10 -11.10 9.33
CA VAL A 259 -52.14 -12.57 9.40
C VAL A 259 -53.60 -12.99 9.38
N ALA A 260 -54.02 -13.68 8.32
CA ALA A 260 -55.29 -14.37 8.32
C ALA A 260 -55.19 -15.60 9.24
N ARG A 261 -56.17 -15.79 10.11
CA ARG A 261 -56.38 -17.03 10.86
C ARG A 261 -57.60 -17.75 10.30
#